data_AF-A0A9E5Q2L3-F1
#
_entry.id   AF-A0A9E5Q2L3-F1
#
_cell.length_a   1.000
_cell.length_b   1.000
_cell.length_c   1.000
_cell.angle_alpha   90.00
_cell.angle_beta   90.00
_cell.angle_gamma   90.00
#
_symmetry.space_group_name_H-M   'P 1'
#
loop_
_entity.id
_entity.type
_entity.pdbx_description
1 polymer ?
#
loop_
_entity_poly.entity_id
_entity_poly.type
_entity_poly.pdbx_seq_one_letter_code
_entity_poly.pdbx_strand_id
1 'polypeptide(L)'
;AAIYSSTLARAKGTATPVAAALGLSIGERTELREYGYGAAEGLRWEEIERRFGLTLGQWGQGLIPGEEGPVTFDRRVGECFT
;
A
#
# COMPACT_ATOMS: atom_id res chain seq x y z
N ALA A 1 -6.46 -19.42 14.30
CA ALA A 1 -5.54 -18.42 13.73
C ALA A 1 -5.94 -18.14 12.29
N ALA A 2 -5.51 -17.03 11.72
CA ALA A 2 -5.74 -16.67 10.32
C ALA A 2 -4.54 -15.88 9.77
N ILE A 3 -4.40 -15.85 8.45
CA ILE A 3 -3.45 -14.95 7.76
C ILE A 3 -4.24 -13.73 7.28
N TYR A 4 -3.78 -12.53 7.61
CA TYR A 4 -4.34 -11.30 7.06
C TYR A 4 -3.50 -10.82 5.88
N SER A 5 -4.15 -10.37 4.82
CA SER A 5 -3.48 -9.88 3.61
C SER A 5 -4.17 -8.64 3.06
N SER A 6 -3.40 -7.82 2.36
CA SER A 6 -3.96 -6.75 1.53
C SER A 6 -4.91 -7.32 0.49
N THR A 7 -5.94 -6.56 0.11
CA THR A 7 -6.83 -6.92 -1.01
C THR A 7 -6.15 -6.83 -2.39
N LEU A 8 -4.89 -6.37 -2.46
CA LEU A 8 -4.13 -6.34 -3.72
C LEU A 8 -3.76 -7.75 -4.17
N ALA A 9 -4.02 -8.06 -5.45
CA ALA A 9 -3.83 -9.40 -6.01
C ALA A 9 -2.42 -9.96 -5.77
N ARG A 10 -1.38 -9.12 -5.82
CA ARG A 10 0.01 -9.53 -5.52
C ARG A 10 0.18 -10.03 -4.08
N ALA A 11 -0.43 -9.36 -3.10
CA ALA A 11 -0.33 -9.73 -1.70
C ALA A 11 -1.18 -10.98 -1.39
N LYS A 12 -2.39 -11.05 -1.95
CA LYS A 12 -3.23 -12.25 -1.87
C LYS A 12 -2.54 -13.46 -2.51
N GLY A 13 -1.92 -13.27 -3.67
CA GLY A 13 -1.14 -14.29 -4.37
C GLY A 13 0.00 -14.84 -3.53
N THR A 14 0.70 -13.98 -2.77
CA THR A 14 1.74 -14.40 -1.82
C THR A 14 1.17 -15.13 -0.60
N ALA A 15 0.06 -14.64 -0.04
CA ALA A 15 -0.55 -15.23 1.16
C ALA A 15 -1.18 -16.61 0.90
N THR A 16 -1.69 -16.83 -0.32
CA THR A 16 -2.42 -18.07 -0.70
C THR A 16 -1.64 -19.36 -0.46
N PRO A 17 -0.42 -19.56 -1.01
CA PRO A 17 0.32 -20.79 -0.78
C PRO A 17 0.69 -21.01 0.70
N VAL A 18 0.95 -19.93 1.46
CA VAL A 18 1.26 -20.00 2.89
C VAL A 18 0.04 -20.46 3.70
N ALA A 19 -1.13 -19.86 3.43
CA ALA A 19 -2.38 -20.23 4.07
C ALA A 19 -2.77 -21.68 3.79
N ALA A 20 -2.61 -22.13 2.54
CA ALA A 20 -2.85 -23.50 2.15
C ALA A 20 -1.93 -24.49 2.88
N ALA A 21 -0.63 -24.20 2.97
CA ALA A 21 0.34 -25.05 3.65
C ALA A 21 0.07 -25.18 5.16
N LEU A 22 -0.51 -24.14 5.78
CA LEU A 22 -0.82 -24.09 7.21
C LEU A 22 -2.27 -24.48 7.55
N GLY A 23 -3.12 -24.72 6.55
CA GLY A 23 -4.55 -24.98 6.76
C GLY A 23 -5.31 -23.80 7.38
N LEU A 24 -4.87 -22.56 7.11
CA LEU A 24 -5.47 -21.34 7.66
C LEU A 24 -6.34 -20.62 6.63
N SER A 25 -7.34 -19.88 7.09
CA SER A 25 -8.10 -18.95 6.25
C SER A 25 -7.34 -17.64 6.02
N ILE A 26 -7.68 -16.95 4.93
CA ILE A 26 -7.17 -15.61 4.61
C ILE A 26 -8.26 -14.57 4.89
N GLY A 27 -7.96 -13.61 5.76
CA GLY A 27 -8.76 -12.41 5.96
C GLY A 27 -8.20 -11.25 5.13
N GLU A 28 -8.92 -10.81 4.12
CA GLU A 28 -8.51 -9.64 3.34
C GLU A 28 -8.85 -8.34 4.08
N ARG A 29 -7.90 -7.40 4.11
CA ARG A 29 -8.04 -6.10 4.79
C ARG A 29 -7.65 -4.99 3.82
N THR A 30 -8.54 -4.02 3.63
CA THR A 30 -8.27 -2.85 2.77
C THR A 30 -7.28 -1.91 3.45
N GLU A 31 -7.27 -1.93 4.77
CA GLU A 31 -6.38 -1.21 5.68
C GLU A 31 -4.91 -1.59 5.45
N LEU A 32 -4.64 -2.79 4.93
CA LEU A 32 -3.32 -3.29 4.57
C LEU A 32 -2.91 -2.99 3.12
N ARG A 33 -3.65 -2.16 2.38
CA ARG A 33 -3.19 -1.69 1.05
C ARG A 33 -1.94 -0.84 1.18
N GLU A 34 -1.08 -0.98 0.17
CA GLU A 34 0.08 -0.11 -0.06
C GLU A 34 -0.31 1.37 0.00
N TYR A 35 0.66 2.23 0.29
CA TYR A 35 0.51 3.67 0.24
C TYR A 35 -0.09 4.14 -1.09
N GLY A 36 -1.09 5.02 -1.04
CA GLY A 36 -1.71 5.60 -2.23
C GLY A 36 -0.84 6.69 -2.86
N TYR A 37 -0.17 6.38 -3.98
CA TYR A 37 0.74 7.30 -4.68
C TYR A 37 0.05 8.29 -5.61
N GLY A 38 -1.28 8.26 -5.74
CA GLY A 38 -2.04 9.22 -6.55
C GLY A 38 -1.57 9.31 -7.99
N ALA A 39 -1.36 10.53 -8.50
CA ALA A 39 -0.92 10.77 -9.87
C ALA A 39 0.48 10.23 -10.22
N ALA A 40 1.25 9.75 -9.23
CA ALA A 40 2.54 9.10 -9.47
C ALA A 40 2.42 7.59 -9.77
N GLU A 41 1.25 6.98 -9.62
CA GLU A 41 1.06 5.55 -9.93
C GLU A 41 1.37 5.23 -11.40
N GLY A 42 2.14 4.17 -11.62
CA GLY A 42 2.53 3.70 -12.95
C GLY A 42 3.68 4.47 -13.62
N LEU A 43 4.21 5.51 -12.97
CA LEU A 43 5.36 6.26 -13.47
C LEU A 43 6.69 5.67 -12.98
N ARG A 44 7.73 5.88 -13.77
CA ARG A 44 9.12 5.66 -13.35
C ARG A 44 9.61 6.82 -12.50
N TRP A 45 10.66 6.56 -11.72
CA TRP A 45 11.23 7.57 -10.83
C TRP A 45 11.64 8.86 -11.55
N GLU A 46 12.29 8.76 -12.71
CA GLU A 46 12.73 9.91 -13.50
C GLU A 46 11.55 10.71 -14.07
N GLU A 47 10.40 10.07 -14.26
CA GLU A 47 9.18 10.76 -14.67
C GLU A 47 8.55 11.51 -13.50
N ILE A 48 8.56 10.92 -12.30
CA ILE A 48 8.07 11.54 -11.07
C ILE A 48 8.92 12.77 -10.74
N GLU A 49 10.25 12.64 -10.76
CA GLU A 49 11.19 13.76 -10.56
C GLU A 49 10.94 14.89 -11.55
N ARG A 50 10.84 14.59 -12.85
CA ARG A 50 10.60 15.62 -13.88
C ARG A 50 9.22 16.27 -13.81
N ARG A 51 8.18 15.50 -13.49
CA ARG A 51 6.79 16.01 -13.52
C ARG A 51 6.41 16.74 -12.24
N PHE A 52 6.92 16.30 -11.09
CA PHE A 52 6.48 16.79 -9.79
C PHE A 52 7.61 17.36 -8.92
N GLY A 53 8.87 17.27 -9.36
CA GLY A 53 10.02 17.78 -8.59
C GLY A 53 10.28 16.99 -7.30
N LEU A 54 9.69 15.81 -7.15
CA LEU A 54 9.83 14.98 -5.97
C LEU A 54 11.21 14.31 -5.95
N THR A 55 11.94 14.44 -4.85
CA THR A 55 13.17 13.68 -4.60
C THR A 55 12.95 12.58 -3.55
N LEU A 56 13.92 11.68 -3.41
CA LEU A 56 13.81 10.55 -2.49
C LEU A 56 13.54 11.04 -1.06
N GLY A 57 12.53 10.44 -0.41
CA GLY A 57 12.13 10.78 0.96
C GLY A 57 11.18 11.97 1.09
N GLN A 58 10.74 12.59 0.00
CA GLN A 58 9.82 13.74 0.04
C GLN A 58 8.34 13.38 -0.17
N TRP A 59 7.98 12.08 -0.12
CA TRP A 59 6.58 11.67 -0.13
C TRP A 59 5.82 12.33 1.03
N GLY A 60 4.55 12.66 0.81
CA GLY A 60 3.69 13.30 1.80
C GLY A 60 3.85 14.81 1.94
N GLN A 61 4.68 15.46 1.11
CA GLN A 61 4.88 16.92 1.12
C GLN A 61 3.84 17.67 0.27
N GLY A 62 2.82 16.98 -0.27
CA GLY A 62 1.75 17.59 -1.07
C GLY A 62 2.16 17.91 -2.52
N LEU A 63 3.28 17.36 -2.99
CA LEU A 63 3.78 17.54 -4.36
C LEU A 63 3.02 16.72 -5.40
N ILE A 64 2.38 15.63 -4.97
CA ILE A 64 1.73 14.65 -5.84
C ILE A 64 0.20 14.78 -5.73
N PRO A 65 -0.50 15.16 -6.80
CA PRO A 65 -1.96 15.23 -6.79
C PRO A 65 -2.59 13.89 -6.42
N GLY A 66 -3.51 13.90 -5.46
CA GLY A 66 -4.25 12.71 -5.02
C GLY A 66 -3.42 11.69 -4.21
N GLU A 67 -2.20 12.06 -3.79
CA GLU A 67 -1.44 11.26 -2.82
C GLU A 67 -2.18 11.13 -1.49
N GLU A 68 -2.17 9.93 -0.91
CA GLU A 68 -2.89 9.62 0.34
C GLU A 68 -2.38 10.43 1.55
N GLY A 69 -1.07 10.67 1.58
CA GLY A 69 -0.38 11.34 2.68
C GLY A 69 -0.08 10.39 3.86
N PRO A 70 1.02 10.63 4.60
CA PRO A 70 1.50 9.70 5.64
C PRO A 70 0.56 9.58 6.83
N VAL A 71 -0.16 10.65 7.19
CA VAL A 71 -1.10 10.64 8.32
C VAL A 71 -2.33 9.78 8.02
N THR A 72 -2.88 9.89 6.81
CA THR A 72 -4.02 9.08 6.38
C THR A 72 -3.63 7.60 6.31
N PHE A 73 -2.45 7.33 5.73
CA PHE A 73 -1.90 5.99 5.63
C PHE A 73 -1.69 5.34 7.01
N ASP A 74 -1.01 6.04 7.93
CA ASP A 74 -0.74 5.55 9.29
C ASP A 74 -2.04 5.25 10.05
N ARG A 75 -2.99 6.18 10.03
CA ARG A 75 -4.31 5.98 10.66
C ARG A 75 -5.02 4.75 10.11
N ARG A 76 -5.09 4.61 8.78
CA ARG A 76 -5.76 3.49 8.12
C ARG A 76 -5.10 2.15 8.50
N VAL A 77 -3.78 2.09 8.52
CA VAL A 77 -3.06 0.87 8.91
C VAL A 77 -3.32 0.53 10.38
N GLY A 78 -3.37 1.54 11.26
CA GLY A 78 -3.70 1.36 12.67
C GLY A 78 -5.09 0.74 12.90
N GLU A 79 -6.08 1.14 12.10
CA GLU A 79 -7.44 0.58 12.13
C GLU A 79 -7.47 -0.94 11.83
N CYS A 80 -6.44 -1.51 11.21
CA CYS A 80 -6.36 -2.96 10.97
C CYS A 80 -6.20 -3.80 12.25
N PHE A 81 -5.71 -3.19 13.33
CA PHE A 81 -5.36 -3.89 14.57
C PHE A 81 -6.33 -3.62 15.73
N THR A 82 -7.40 -2.85 15.47
CA THR A 82 -8.45 -2.53 16.44
C THR A 82 -9.67 -3.41 16.23
#